data_AF-A0A2E9YH21-F1
#
_entry.id   AF-A0A2E9YH21-F1
#
_cell.length_a   1.000
_cell.length_b   1.000
_cell.length_c   1.000
_cell.angle_alpha   90.00
_cell.angle_beta   90.00
_cell.angle_gamma   90.00
#
_symmetry.space_group_name_H-M   'P 1'
#
loop_
_entity.id
_entity.type
_entity.pdbx_description
1 polymer ?
#
loop_
_entity_poly.entity_id
_entity_poly.type
_entity_poly.pdbx_seq_one_letter_code
_entity_poly.pdbx_strand_id
1 'polypeptide(L)' 'MAEMSICHMCKHWRPGISHPDGKQTCAAYLMGIPQPIWKGTQSHFKQVQGDGGIVFEPRPEITPEQVEEFMLAQEAMVL' A
#
# COMPACT_ATOMS: atom_id res chain seq x y z
N MET A 1 1.84 7.72 16.38
CA MET A 1 2.85 7.44 15.35
C MET A 1 2.10 6.94 14.14
N ALA A 2 2.21 7.59 12.97
CA ALA A 2 1.49 7.15 11.79
C ALA A 2 2.04 5.78 11.36
N GLU A 3 1.18 4.77 11.35
CA GLU A 3 1.49 3.42 10.88
C GLU A 3 1.90 3.50 9.40
N MET A 4 3.19 3.35 9.11
CA MET A 4 3.69 3.37 7.72
C MET A 4 3.27 2.08 7.01
N SER A 5 2.38 2.20 6.03
CA SER A 5 2.00 1.13 5.10
C SER A 5 2.90 1.11 3.87
N ILE A 6 3.11 -0.08 3.27
CA ILE A 6 3.77 -0.26 1.95
C ILE A 6 3.09 0.58 0.85
N CYS A 7 1.79 0.92 1.04
CA CYS A 7 1.07 1.79 0.13
C CYS A 7 1.80 3.12 -0.10
N HIS A 8 2.47 3.68 0.91
CA HIS A 8 3.21 4.95 0.76
C HIS A 8 4.31 4.87 -0.29
N MET A 9 4.88 3.68 -0.52
CA MET A 9 5.92 3.42 -1.51
C MET A 9 5.36 3.14 -2.91
N CYS A 10 4.04 2.99 -3.06
CA CYS A 10 3.38 2.69 -4.33
C CYS A 10 3.00 3.98 -5.07
N LYS A 11 3.23 4.01 -6.40
CA LYS A 11 2.89 5.15 -7.26
C LYS A 11 1.39 5.45 -7.31
N HIS A 12 0.56 4.45 -7.01
CA HIS A 12 -0.90 4.57 -7.05
C HIS A 12 -1.50 5.16 -5.78
N TRP A 13 -0.75 5.24 -4.67
CA TRP A 13 -1.27 5.74 -3.40
C TRP A 13 -1.55 7.24 -3.44
N ARG A 14 -2.68 7.60 -2.85
CA ARG A 14 -3.15 8.98 -2.70
C ARG A 14 -3.45 9.24 -1.22
N PRO A 15 -2.88 10.32 -0.66
CA PRO A 15 -3.09 10.67 0.74
C PRO A 15 -4.57 11.01 1.00
N GLY A 16 -5.06 10.65 2.19
CA GLY A 16 -6.45 10.90 2.58
C GLY A 16 -6.83 12.38 2.71
N ILE A 17 -5.86 13.31 2.72
CA ILE A 17 -6.11 14.75 2.80
C ILE A 17 -6.98 15.28 1.64
N SER A 18 -7.00 14.58 0.50
CA SER A 18 -7.81 14.93 -0.67
C SER A 18 -9.14 14.17 -0.76
N HIS A 19 -9.45 13.29 0.21
CA HIS A 19 -10.67 12.50 0.23
C HIS A 19 -11.71 13.12 1.20
N PRO A 20 -13.02 13.19 0.86
CA PRO A 20 -14.05 13.79 1.70
C PRO A 20 -14.10 13.24 3.14
N ASP A 21 -13.92 11.92 3.28
CA ASP A 21 -13.90 11.24 4.58
C ASP A 21 -12.50 11.09 5.20
N GLY A 22 -11.46 11.72 4.64
CA GLY A 22 -10.08 11.54 5.10
C GLY A 22 -9.45 10.17 4.82
N LYS A 23 -10.10 9.33 4.00
CA LYS A 23 -9.64 7.96 3.70
C LYS A 23 -8.47 7.96 2.72
N GLN A 24 -7.47 7.13 3.01
CA GLN A 24 -6.38 6.80 2.08
C GLN A 24 -6.96 6.05 0.87
N THR A 25 -6.56 6.42 -0.35
CA THR A 25 -7.11 5.82 -1.59
C THR A 25 -6.00 5.42 -2.57
N CYS A 26 -6.36 4.66 -3.59
CA CYS A 26 -5.48 4.40 -4.73
C CYS A 26 -6.31 4.13 -6.01
N ALA A 27 -5.65 3.87 -7.13
CA ALA A 27 -6.33 3.58 -8.40
C ALA A 27 -7.27 2.35 -8.35
N ALA A 28 -6.95 1.35 -7.51
CA ALA A 28 -7.81 0.19 -7.30
C ALA A 28 -8.98 0.46 -6.34
N TYR A 29 -8.79 1.32 -5.35
CA TYR A 29 -9.74 1.56 -4.27
C TYR A 29 -10.06 3.05 -4.15
N LEU A 30 -10.97 3.53 -5.00
CA LEU A 30 -11.36 4.94 -5.07
C LEU A 30 -12.13 5.43 -3.83
N MET A 31 -12.82 4.53 -3.13
CA MET A 31 -13.66 4.83 -1.95
C MET A 31 -12.92 4.63 -0.61
N GLY A 32 -11.66 4.19 -0.66
CA GLY A 32 -10.84 3.90 0.51
C GLY A 32 -10.16 2.54 0.42
N ILE A 33 -8.87 2.49 0.76
CA ILE A 33 -8.09 1.24 0.80
C ILE A 33 -8.62 0.34 1.93
N PRO A 34 -9.00 -0.92 1.65
CA PRO A 34 -9.43 -1.87 2.68
C PRO A 34 -8.35 -2.14 3.72
N GLN A 35 -8.75 -2.35 4.98
CA GLN A 35 -7.83 -2.62 6.09
C GLN A 35 -6.84 -3.77 5.82
N PRO A 36 -7.24 -4.92 5.24
CA PRO A 36 -6.28 -5.99 4.93
C PRO A 36 -5.19 -5.58 3.94
N ILE A 37 -5.54 -4.75 2.95
CA ILE A 37 -4.58 -4.20 1.98
C ILE A 37 -3.70 -3.15 2.65
N TRP A 38 -4.31 -2.23 3.40
CA TRP A 38 -3.58 -1.16 4.09
C TRP A 38 -2.54 -1.70 5.07
N LYS A 39 -2.91 -2.72 5.86
CA LYS A 39 -2.03 -3.39 6.83
C LYS A 39 -1.08 -4.40 6.22
N GLY A 40 -1.21 -4.68 4.91
CA GLY A 40 -0.38 -5.68 4.22
C GLY A 40 -0.72 -7.14 4.55
N THR A 41 -1.77 -7.44 5.31
CA THR A 41 -2.21 -8.83 5.55
C THR A 41 -2.77 -9.47 4.26
N GLN A 42 -3.24 -8.64 3.34
CA GLN A 42 -3.41 -8.99 1.94
C GLN A 42 -2.48 -8.12 1.09
N SER A 43 -1.50 -8.76 0.45
CA SER A 43 -0.46 -8.09 -0.30
C SER A 43 -0.88 -7.82 -1.75
N HIS A 44 -0.65 -6.58 -2.21
CA HIS A 44 -0.79 -6.20 -3.62
C HIS A 44 0.45 -6.52 -4.48
N PHE A 45 1.44 -7.27 -3.96
CA PHE A 45 2.50 -7.85 -4.80
C PHE A 45 1.99 -8.99 -5.69
N LYS A 46 0.76 -9.45 -5.47
CA LYS A 46 0.02 -10.38 -6.32
C LYS A 46 -1.30 -9.72 -6.71
N GLN A 47 -1.87 -10.14 -7.83
CA GLN A 47 -3.20 -9.70 -8.23
C GLN A 47 -4.23 -10.04 -7.14
N VAL A 48 -5.09 -9.07 -6.80
CA VAL A 48 -6.24 -9.31 -5.94
C VAL A 48 -7.50 -9.33 -6.80
N GLN A 49 -8.34 -10.33 -6.62
CA GLN A 49 -9.56 -10.45 -7.42
C GLN A 49 -10.47 -9.23 -7.20
N GLY A 50 -10.83 -8.56 -8.30
CA GLY A 50 -11.76 -7.42 -8.28
C GLY A 50 -11.12 -6.05 -8.05
N ASP A 51 -9.79 -5.94 -8.00
CA ASP A 51 -9.06 -4.67 -7.81
C ASP A 51 -8.71 -3.92 -9.13
N GLY A 52 -9.22 -4.41 -10.27
CA GLY A 52 -8.92 -3.88 -11.59
C GLY A 52 -7.56 -4.33 -12.17
N GLY A 53 -6.92 -5.33 -11.58
CA GLY A 53 -5.64 -5.88 -12.03
C GLY A 53 -4.43 -5.04 -11.63
N ILE A 54 -4.60 -4.11 -10.68
CA ILE A 54 -3.51 -3.26 -10.20
C ILE A 54 -2.62 -4.06 -9.26
N VAL A 55 -1.32 -4.06 -9.53
CA VAL A 55 -0.31 -4.62 -8.63
C VAL A 55 0.53 -3.50 -8.02
N PHE A 56 1.30 -3.83 -6.98
CA PHE A 56 2.26 -2.91 -6.41
C PHE A 56 3.23 -2.45 -7.50
N GLU A 57 3.32 -1.12 -7.66
CA GLU A 57 4.29 -0.51 -8.54
C GLU A 57 4.99 0.61 -7.75
N PRO A 58 6.30 0.49 -7.49
CA PRO A 58 7.01 1.45 -6.66
C PRO A 58 6.99 2.84 -7.31
N ARG A 59 7.03 3.88 -6.47
CA ARG A 59 7.31 5.24 -6.95
C ARG A 59 8.70 5.29 -7.60
N PRO A 60 8.94 6.17 -8.60
CA PRO A 60 10.22 6.23 -9.30
C PRO A 60 11.44 6.43 -8.40
N GLU A 61 11.26 7.09 -7.25
CA GLU A 61 12.28 7.35 -6.25
C GLU A 61 12.54 6.20 -5.27
N ILE A 62 11.76 5.12 -5.34
CA ILE A 62 11.85 3.97 -4.44
C ILE A 62 12.63 2.85 -5.11
N THR A 63 13.71 2.41 -4.47
CA THR A 63 14.55 1.31 -4.98
C THR A 63 14.01 -0.06 -4.56
N PRO A 64 14.38 -1.14 -5.27
CA PRO A 64 14.05 -2.51 -4.86
C PRO A 64 14.53 -2.84 -3.44
N GLU A 65 15.72 -2.38 -3.07
CA GLU A 65 16.31 -2.63 -1.75
C GLU A 65 15.48 -1.99 -0.63
N GLN A 66 14.98 -0.75 -0.85
CA GLN A 66 14.09 -0.10 0.12
C GLN A 66 12.78 -0.88 0.31
N VAL A 67 12.24 -1.44 -0.78
CA VAL A 67 11.04 -2.29 -0.72
C VAL A 67 11.33 -3.57 0.07
N GLU A 68 12.45 -4.23 -0.20
CA GLU A 68 12.88 -5.43 0.52
C GLU A 68 13.09 -5.15 2.01
N GLU A 69 13.80 -4.07 2.37
CA GLU A 69 14.00 -3.64 3.75
C GLU A 69 12.67 -3.42 4.47
N PHE A 70 11.70 -2.77 3.82
CA PHE A 70 10.37 -2.57 4.38
C PHE A 70 9.65 -3.90 4.64
N MET A 71 9.69 -4.82 3.67
CA MET A 71 9.02 -6.11 3.78
C MET A 71 9.63 -6.97 4.90
N LEU A 72 10.97 -7.02 4.98
CA LEU A 72 11.69 -7.70 6.07
C LEU A 72 11.35 -7.10 7.44
N ALA A 73 11.27 -5.76 7.53
CA ALA A 73 10.89 -5.09 8.77
C ALA A 73 9.44 -5.42 9.20
N GLN A 74 8.50 -5.53 8.26
CA GLN A 74 7.13 -5.94 8.56
C GLN A 74 7.04 -7.39 9.05
N GLU A 75 7.77 -8.32 8.43
CA GLU A 75 7.82 -9.72 8.85
C GLU A 75 8.43 -9.87 10.26
N ALA A 76 9.48 -9.11 10.56
CA ALA A 76 10.13 -9.13 11.87
C ALA A 76 9.24 -8.57 13.01
N MET A 77 8.25 -7.74 12.71
CA MET A 77 7.30 -7.19 13.70
C MET A 77 6.14 -8.13 14.04
N VAL A 78 5.99 -9.25 13.31
CA VAL A 78 4.94 -10.25 13.54
C VAL A 78 5.45 -11.42 14.41
N LEU A 79 6.76 -11.48 14.70
CA LEU A 79 7.42 -12.47 15.55
C LEU A 79 7.60 -12.00 17.00
#